data_AF-A0A368LFT8-F1
#
_entry.id   AF-A0A368LFT8-F1
#
_cell.length_a   1.000
_cell.length_b   1.000
_cell.length_c   1.000
_cell.angle_alpha   90.00
_cell.angle_beta   90.00
_cell.angle_gamma   90.00
#
_symmetry.space_group_name_H-M   'P 1'
#
loop_
_entity.id
_entity.type
_entity.pdbx_description
1 polymer ?
#
loop_
_entity_poly.entity_id
_entity_poly.type
_entity_poly.pdbx_seq_one_letter_code
_entity_poly.pdbx_strand_id
1 'polypeptide(L)'
;MNIMQTARNLSKNQLFVAFGLIALAVFLSSNAYAGSGGAEFDDVWSTLREWTEGTLGRIVAGAMILVGIIGGIARQSLMAFAMGVAGGMGLYNTPTIIETIMSATLEKAAAVTPAVVQLSNGLGG
;
A
#
# COMPACT_ATOMS: atom_id res chain seq x y z
N MET A 1 -16.24 17.51 -35.86
CA MET A 1 -17.40 17.98 -35.10
C MET A 1 -16.95 18.17 -33.67
N ASN A 2 -16.92 19.42 -33.18
CA ASN A 2 -16.25 19.77 -31.93
C ASN A 2 -17.12 19.36 -30.73
N ILE A 3 -16.56 18.60 -29.80
CA ILE A 3 -17.22 18.13 -28.56
C ILE A 3 -17.91 19.28 -27.79
N MET A 4 -17.36 20.49 -27.90
CA MET A 4 -17.90 21.72 -27.33
C MET A 4 -19.21 22.22 -27.96
N GLN A 5 -19.51 21.85 -29.22
CA GLN A 5 -20.79 22.19 -29.86
C GLN A 5 -21.91 21.23 -29.47
N THR A 6 -21.58 19.96 -29.20
CA THR A 6 -22.55 18.97 -28.72
C THR A 6 -23.01 19.29 -27.29
N ALA A 7 -22.10 19.65 -26.38
CA ALA A 7 -22.43 20.01 -24.99
C ALA A 7 -23.36 21.24 -24.89
N ARG A 8 -23.25 22.17 -25.84
CA ARG A 8 -24.04 23.42 -25.87
C ARG A 8 -25.50 23.23 -26.28
N ASN A 9 -25.82 22.10 -26.93
CA ASN A 9 -27.16 21.79 -27.42
C ASN A 9 -27.91 20.74 -26.57
N LEU A 10 -27.36 20.33 -25.41
CA LEU A 10 -28.11 19.48 -24.48
C LEU A 10 -29.23 20.29 -23.84
N SER A 11 -30.48 19.82 -23.98
CA SER A 11 -31.60 20.37 -23.23
C SER A 11 -31.40 20.10 -21.74
N LYS A 12 -31.97 20.96 -20.88
CA LYS A 12 -31.86 20.83 -19.41
C LYS A 12 -32.16 19.40 -18.94
N ASN A 13 -33.17 18.74 -19.52
CA ASN A 13 -33.52 17.34 -19.20
C ASN A 13 -32.43 16.33 -19.57
N GLN A 14 -31.71 16.53 -20.68
CA GLN A 14 -30.60 15.65 -21.06
C GLN A 14 -29.40 15.81 -20.11
N LEU A 15 -29.19 17.02 -19.59
CA LEU A 15 -28.18 17.26 -18.55
C LEU A 15 -28.55 16.54 -17.25
N PHE A 16 -29.81 16.59 -16.83
CA PHE A 16 -30.31 15.85 -15.66
C PHE A 16 -30.17 14.34 -15.83
N VAL A 17 -30.46 13.80 -17.02
CA VAL A 17 -30.27 12.37 -17.31
C VAL A 17 -28.79 12.00 -17.29
N ALA A 18 -27.91 12.82 -17.88
CA ALA A 18 -26.47 12.58 -17.84
C ALA A 18 -25.92 12.58 -16.40
N PHE A 19 -26.34 13.55 -15.57
CA PHE A 19 -26.01 13.58 -14.14
C PHE A 19 -26.56 12.36 -13.40
N GLY A 20 -27.80 11.95 -13.69
CA GLY A 20 -28.41 10.75 -13.10
C GLY A 20 -27.67 9.47 -13.48
N LEU A 21 -27.22 9.35 -14.73
CA LEU A 21 -26.43 8.20 -15.20
C LEU A 21 -25.03 8.17 -14.58
N ILE A 22 -24.39 9.32 -14.40
CA ILE A 22 -23.10 9.42 -13.71
C ILE A 22 -23.27 9.06 -12.22
N ALA A 23 -24.29 9.59 -11.55
CA ALA A 23 -24.59 9.25 -10.16
C ALA A 23 -24.88 7.75 -10.01
N LEU A 24 -25.67 7.18 -10.91
CA LEU A 24 -25.96 5.74 -10.93
C LEU A 24 -24.70 4.91 -11.18
N ALA A 25 -23.81 5.34 -12.06
CA ALA A 25 -22.53 4.68 -12.30
C ALA A 25 -21.60 4.73 -11.07
N VAL A 26 -21.64 5.80 -10.28
CA VAL A 26 -20.92 5.91 -9.00
C VAL A 26 -21.56 5.02 -7.93
N PHE A 27 -22.88 4.94 -7.86
CA PHE A 27 -23.59 4.06 -6.94
C PHE A 27 -23.46 2.57 -7.29
N LEU A 28 -23.37 2.25 -8.59
CA LEU A 28 -23.11 0.90 -9.11
C LEU A 28 -21.61 0.56 -9.19
N SER A 29 -20.72 1.49 -8.83
CA SER A 29 -19.32 1.19 -8.63
C SER A 29 -19.23 0.22 -7.47
N SER A 30 -19.25 -1.07 -7.78
CA SER A 30 -18.98 -2.14 -6.82
C SER A 30 -17.73 -1.76 -6.04
N ASN A 31 -17.82 -1.73 -4.72
CA ASN A 31 -16.64 -1.70 -3.86
C ASN A 31 -15.66 -2.72 -4.43
N ALA A 32 -14.50 -2.26 -4.89
CA ALA A 32 -13.43 -3.18 -5.21
C ALA A 32 -13.11 -3.89 -3.88
N TYR A 33 -13.62 -5.10 -3.70
CA TYR A 33 -13.28 -5.99 -2.59
C TYR A 33 -11.85 -6.51 -2.81
N ALA A 34 -10.90 -5.59 -2.95
CA ALA A 34 -9.48 -5.88 -3.02
C ALA A 34 -8.99 -6.01 -1.57
N GLY A 35 -9.07 -7.23 -1.01
CA GLY A 35 -8.47 -7.52 0.30
C GLY A 35 -9.23 -8.46 1.24
N SER A 36 -10.38 -9.02 0.86
CA SER A 36 -11.11 -9.96 1.72
C SER A 36 -10.66 -11.43 1.60
N GLY A 37 -9.64 -11.72 0.78
CA GLY A 37 -9.02 -13.05 0.70
C GLY A 37 -7.62 -12.96 1.30
N GLY A 38 -7.36 -13.71 2.38
CA GLY A 38 -6.11 -13.58 3.11
C GLY A 38 -6.18 -13.90 4.61
N ALA A 39 -7.38 -13.89 5.20
CA ALA A 39 -7.55 -14.20 6.63
C ALA A 39 -7.04 -15.60 7.00
N GLU A 40 -7.09 -16.54 6.05
CA GLU A 40 -6.54 -17.88 6.19
C GLU A 40 -5.00 -17.88 6.34
N PHE A 41 -4.33 -16.79 5.96
CA PHE A 41 -2.88 -16.61 6.06
C PHE A 41 -2.46 -15.67 7.19
N ASP A 42 -3.40 -15.13 7.97
CA ASP A 42 -3.08 -14.23 9.09
C ASP A 42 -2.24 -14.94 10.15
N ASP A 43 -2.57 -16.20 10.46
CA ASP A 43 -1.78 -17.04 11.38
C ASP A 43 -0.36 -17.28 10.87
N VAL A 44 -0.21 -17.47 9.55
CA VAL A 44 1.09 -17.64 8.90
C VAL A 44 1.89 -16.34 8.97
N TRP A 45 1.25 -15.19 8.72
CA TRP A 45 1.88 -13.89 8.84
C TRP A 45 2.33 -13.60 10.27
N SER A 46 1.48 -13.88 11.27
CA SER A 46 1.83 -13.71 12.69
C SER A 46 3.03 -14.58 13.07
N THR A 47 3.03 -15.84 12.64
CA THR A 47 4.15 -16.76 12.90
C THR A 47 5.46 -16.24 12.30
N LEU A 48 5.43 -15.78 11.04
CA LEU A 48 6.59 -15.20 10.38
C LEU A 48 7.08 -13.92 11.07
N ARG A 49 6.15 -13.07 11.52
CA ARG A 49 6.44 -11.86 12.28
C ARG A 49 7.14 -12.20 13.58
N GLU A 50 6.59 -13.13 14.36
CA GLU A 50 7.18 -13.58 15.62
C GLU A 50 8.58 -14.17 15.44
N TRP A 51 8.81 -14.94 14.37
CA TRP A 51 10.14 -15.45 14.06
C TRP A 51 11.12 -14.34 13.69
N THR A 52 10.67 -13.35 12.92
CA THR A 52 11.52 -12.28 12.38
C THR A 52 11.86 -11.21 13.43
N GLU A 53 10.90 -10.83 14.28
CA GLU A 53 11.09 -9.82 15.35
C GLU A 53 11.57 -10.45 16.67
N GLY A 54 11.36 -11.75 16.85
CA GLY A 54 11.68 -12.49 18.07
C GLY A 54 13.13 -12.95 18.20
N THR A 55 13.35 -13.91 19.10
CA THR A 55 14.69 -14.44 19.41
C THR A 55 15.37 -15.07 18.19
N LEU A 56 14.61 -15.75 17.32
CA LEU A 56 15.14 -16.35 16.09
C LEU A 56 15.71 -15.28 15.17
N GLY A 57 14.95 -14.22 14.88
CA GLY A 57 15.39 -13.13 14.01
C GLY A 57 16.65 -12.43 14.52
N ARG A 58 16.78 -12.27 15.85
CA ARG A 58 18.01 -11.73 16.47
C ARG A 58 19.21 -12.65 16.27
N ILE A 59 19.04 -13.97 16.40
CA ILE A 59 20.10 -14.95 16.14
C ILE A 59 20.51 -14.91 14.68
N VAL A 60 19.55 -14.88 13.75
CA VAL A 60 19.82 -14.81 12.31
C VAL A 60 20.51 -13.49 11.93
N ALA A 61 20.04 -12.35 12.45
CA ALA A 61 20.69 -11.06 12.25
C ALA A 61 22.14 -11.07 12.77
N GLY A 62 22.38 -11.67 13.95
CA GLY A 62 23.73 -11.89 14.47
C GLY A 62 24.58 -12.76 13.54
N ALA A 63 24.02 -13.84 13.00
CA ALA A 63 24.71 -14.70 12.05
C ALA A 63 25.06 -13.97 10.73
N MET A 64 24.15 -13.15 10.20
CA MET A 64 24.40 -12.33 9.00
C MET A 64 25.56 -11.35 9.22
N ILE A 65 25.62 -10.72 10.39
CA ILE A 65 26.73 -9.84 10.77
C ILE A 65 28.04 -10.62 10.86
N LEU A 66 28.04 -11.80 11.52
CA LEU A 66 29.21 -12.66 11.62
C LEU A 66 29.74 -13.07 10.24
N VAL A 67 28.86 -13.44 9.31
CA VAL A 67 29.23 -13.75 7.93
C VAL A 67 29.83 -12.52 7.23
N GLY A 68 29.26 -11.33 7.45
CA GLY A 68 29.81 -10.07 6.95
C GLY A 68 31.22 -9.78 7.49
N ILE A 69 31.49 -10.09 8.76
CA ILE A 69 32.82 -9.96 9.37
C ILE A 69 33.81 -10.93 8.73
N ILE A 70 33.46 -12.21 8.62
CA ILE A 70 34.34 -13.23 8.02
C ILE A 70 34.66 -12.88 6.56
N GLY A 71 33.65 -12.51 5.77
CA GLY A 71 33.83 -12.06 4.40
C GLY A 71 34.63 -10.76 4.29
N GLY A 72 34.45 -9.85 5.26
CA GLY A 72 35.21 -8.60 5.38
C GLY A 72 36.69 -8.84 5.65
N ILE A 73 37.04 -9.76 6.56
CA ILE A 73 38.43 -10.14 6.84
C ILE A 73 39.07 -10.76 5.59
N ALA A 74 38.36 -11.69 4.94
CA ALA A 74 38.86 -12.37 3.74
C ALA A 74 39.19 -11.40 2.60
N ARG A 75 38.53 -10.24 2.55
CA ARG A 75 38.69 -9.21 1.50
C ARG A 75 39.26 -7.89 2.02
N GLN A 76 39.69 -7.84 3.29
CA GLN A 76 40.14 -6.63 3.98
C GLN A 76 39.19 -5.42 3.78
N SER A 77 37.88 -5.66 3.85
CA SER A 77 36.84 -4.68 3.51
C SER A 77 35.84 -4.46 4.64
N LEU A 78 35.71 -3.20 5.06
CA LEU A 78 34.69 -2.79 6.03
C LEU A 78 33.28 -2.78 5.43
N MET A 79 33.16 -2.69 4.10
CA MET A 79 31.85 -2.69 3.42
C MET A 79 31.12 -4.02 3.56
N ALA A 80 31.85 -5.14 3.61
CA ALA A 80 31.23 -6.45 3.83
C ALA A 80 30.58 -6.55 5.21
N PHE A 81 31.19 -5.96 6.23
CA PHE A 81 30.57 -5.83 7.56
C PHE A 81 29.33 -4.94 7.52
N ALA A 82 29.44 -3.76 6.89
CA ALA A 82 28.32 -2.84 6.77
C ALA A 82 27.10 -3.48 6.08
N MET A 83 27.34 -4.29 5.04
CA MET A 83 26.28 -5.05 4.36
C MET A 83 25.67 -6.13 5.26
N GLY A 84 26.48 -6.82 6.07
CA GLY A 84 25.98 -7.78 7.07
C GLY A 84 25.08 -7.13 8.11
N VAL A 85 25.47 -5.95 8.61
CA VAL A 85 24.67 -5.16 9.56
C VAL A 85 23.39 -4.62 8.90
N ALA A 86 23.50 -4.06 7.69
CA ALA A 86 22.34 -3.58 6.95
C ALA A 86 21.34 -4.70 6.66
N GLY A 87 21.83 -5.90 6.33
CA GLY A 87 20.99 -7.08 6.12
C GLY A 87 20.27 -7.54 7.39
N GLY A 88 20.99 -7.62 8.52
CA GLY A 88 20.39 -7.97 9.81
C GLY A 88 19.35 -6.95 10.30
N MET A 89 19.65 -5.65 10.16
CA MET A 89 18.71 -4.56 10.44
C MET A 89 17.51 -4.57 9.50
N GLY A 90 17.74 -4.85 8.22
CA GLY A 90 16.68 -4.99 7.22
C GLY A 90 15.72 -6.12 7.60
N LEU A 91 16.25 -7.30 7.96
CA LEU A 91 15.44 -8.45 8.38
C LEU A 91 14.54 -8.10 9.57
N TYR A 92 15.09 -7.54 10.65
CA TYR A 92 14.31 -7.18 11.83
C TYR A 92 13.17 -6.18 11.54
N ASN A 93 13.42 -5.20 10.66
CA ASN A 93 12.43 -4.18 10.32
C ASN A 93 11.51 -4.57 9.15
N THR A 94 11.71 -5.74 8.55
CA THR A 94 10.96 -6.19 7.37
C THR A 94 9.44 -6.23 7.60
N PRO A 95 8.92 -6.78 8.72
CA PRO A 95 7.47 -6.84 8.94
C PRO A 95 6.83 -5.44 8.96
N THR A 96 7.43 -4.50 9.70
CA THR A 96 6.97 -3.10 9.77
C THR A 96 6.98 -2.42 8.40
N ILE A 97 8.02 -2.62 7.59
CA ILE A 97 8.12 -2.02 6.25
C ILE A 97 7.03 -2.59 5.34
N ILE A 98 6.83 -3.91 5.36
CA ILE A 98 5.79 -4.57 4.56
C ILE A 98 4.42 -4.04 4.93
N GLU A 99 4.10 -3.98 6.22
CA GLU A 99 2.81 -3.46 6.70
C GLU A 99 2.59 -2.01 6.28
N THR A 100 3.63 -1.16 6.37
CA THR A 100 3.56 0.24 5.95
C THR A 100 3.27 0.39 4.45
N ILE A 101 3.89 -0.45 3.60
CA ILE A 101 3.68 -0.39 2.14
C ILE A 101 2.29 -0.91 1.78
N MET A 102 1.85 -1.99 2.43
CA MET A 102 0.56 -2.62 2.13
C MET A 102 -0.63 -1.79 2.65
N SER A 103 -0.48 -1.12 3.79
CA SER A 103 -1.54 -0.27 4.37
C SER A 103 -1.68 1.09 3.67
N ALA A 104 -0.61 1.62 3.06
CA ALA A 104 -0.62 2.92 2.38
C ALA A 104 -1.64 3.03 1.24
N THR A 105 -2.00 1.90 0.60
CA THR A 105 -3.04 1.85 -0.44
C THR A 105 -4.44 2.07 0.14
N LEU A 106 -4.68 1.64 1.37
CA LEU A 106 -5.98 1.75 2.05
C LEU A 106 -6.21 3.17 2.59
N GLU A 107 -5.20 3.81 3.17
CA GLU A 107 -5.34 5.17 3.72
C GLU A 107 -5.67 6.21 2.65
N LYS A 108 -5.03 6.13 1.47
CA LYS A 108 -5.34 7.06 0.37
C LYS A 108 -6.71 6.83 -0.24
N ALA A 109 -7.20 5.58 -0.30
CA ALA A 109 -8.55 5.29 -0.74
C ALA A 109 -9.59 5.87 0.24
N ALA A 110 -9.38 5.70 1.54
CA ALA A 110 -10.24 6.23 2.60
C ALA A 110 -10.24 7.77 2.67
N ALA A 111 -9.12 8.43 2.33
CA ALA A 111 -9.04 9.90 2.29
C ALA A 111 -9.74 10.52 1.06
N VAL A 112 -9.85 9.78 -0.04
CA VAL A 112 -10.54 10.25 -1.25
C VAL A 112 -12.07 10.14 -1.11
N THR A 113 -12.58 9.16 -0.35
CA THR A 113 -14.02 8.99 -0.12
C THR A 113 -14.73 10.23 0.46
N PRO A 114 -14.28 10.87 1.55
CA PRO A 114 -14.94 12.05 2.08
C PRO A 114 -14.78 13.27 1.17
N ALA A 115 -13.65 13.42 0.47
CA ALA A 115 -13.44 14.51 -0.48
C ALA A 115 -14.37 14.38 -1.70
N VAL A 116 -14.55 13.17 -2.23
CA VAL A 116 -15.51 12.91 -3.31
C VAL A 116 -16.95 13.12 -2.83
N VAL A 117 -17.28 12.73 -1.58
CA VAL A 117 -18.60 12.98 -0.99
C VAL A 117 -18.86 14.48 -0.76
N GLN A 118 -17.86 15.26 -0.34
CA GLN A 118 -17.98 16.72 -0.18
C GLN A 118 -18.12 17.45 -1.52
N LEU A 119 -17.36 17.05 -2.54
CA LEU A 119 -17.48 17.55 -3.91
C LEU A 119 -18.84 17.16 -4.53
N SER A 120 -19.32 15.95 -4.25
CA SER A 120 -20.63 15.46 -4.72
C SER A 120 -21.81 16.14 -4.02
N ASN A 121 -21.65 16.56 -2.77
CA ASN A 121 -22.69 17.26 -2.00
C ASN A 121 -22.73 18.78 -2.28
N GLY A 122 -21.93 19.27 -3.23
CA GLY A 122 -21.97 20.68 -3.66
C GLY A 122 -21.50 21.69 -2.61
N LEU A 123 -20.75 21.24 -1.60
CA LEU A 123 -20.17 22.11 -0.56
C LEU A 123 -18.64 22.20 -0.73
N GLY A 124 -18.20 22.52 -1.96
CA GLY A 124 -16.83 22.92 -2.24
C GLY A 124 -16.66 24.42 -2.00
N GLY A 125 -16.38 24.78 -0.75
CA GLY A 125 -15.78 26.07 -0.37
C GLY A 125 -14.34 25.85 0.03
#